data_AF-A0A1T2ZNI5-F1
#
_entry.id   AF-A0A1T2ZNI5-F1
#
_cell.length_a   1.000
_cell.length_b   1.000
_cell.length_c   1.000
_cell.angle_alpha   90.00
_cell.angle_beta   90.00
_cell.angle_gamma   90.00
#
_symmetry.space_group_name_H-M   'P 1'
#
loop_
_entity.id
_entity.type
_entity.pdbx_description
1 polymer ?
#
loop_
_entity_poly.entity_id
_entity_poly.type
_entity_poly.pdbx_seq_one_letter_code
_entity_poly.pdbx_strand_id
1 'polypeptide(L)'
;MKKVTPNPPPSTSDDTPQTPPNLIFTVRPGLSTEVALSNASEMLESATVCAYDCAEHLDGSSRKQVLAVVQMVEIAQLLVDQALNRECPVA
;
A
#
# COMPACT_ATOMS: atom_id res chain seq x y z
N MET A 1 56.12 -17.04 -18.39
CA MET A 1 55.29 -16.40 -17.34
C MET A 1 53.89 -16.19 -17.90
N LYS A 2 52.91 -17.01 -17.51
CA LYS A 2 51.51 -16.81 -17.94
C LYS A 2 50.77 -16.20 -16.75
N LYS A 3 50.41 -14.93 -16.88
CA LYS A 3 49.63 -14.16 -15.90
C LYS A 3 48.27 -14.84 -15.75
N VAL A 4 48.04 -15.49 -14.61
CA VAL A 4 46.72 -16.04 -14.26
C VAL A 4 45.81 -14.84 -14.04
N THR A 5 44.94 -14.57 -15.00
CA THR A 5 43.89 -13.56 -14.84
C THR A 5 42.98 -14.04 -13.71
N PRO A 6 42.69 -13.22 -12.67
CA PRO A 6 41.77 -13.64 -11.63
C PRO A 6 40.39 -13.78 -12.27
N ASN A 7 39.74 -14.93 -12.08
CA ASN A 7 38.34 -15.08 -12.44
C ASN A 7 37.52 -14.04 -11.65
N PRO A 8 36.52 -13.39 -12.25
CA PRO A 8 35.60 -12.55 -11.51
C PRO A 8 34.85 -13.39 -10.46
N PRO A 9 34.42 -12.79 -9.34
CA PRO A 9 33.63 -13.53 -8.36
C PRO A 9 32.39 -14.09 -9.05
N PRO A 10 31.94 -15.31 -8.68
CA PRO A 10 30.72 -15.87 -9.22
C PRO A 10 29.59 -14.88 -8.95
N SER A 11 28.85 -14.51 -9.99
CA SER A 11 27.62 -13.75 -9.85
C SER A 11 26.72 -14.53 -8.90
N THR A 12 26.65 -14.09 -7.65
CA THR A 12 25.63 -14.54 -6.72
C THR A 12 24.32 -14.15 -7.38
N SER A 13 23.58 -15.16 -7.84
CA SER A 13 22.19 -15.02 -8.23
C SER A 13 21.41 -14.60 -6.99
N ASP A 14 21.51 -13.32 -6.65
CA ASP A 14 20.56 -12.68 -5.75
C ASP A 14 19.22 -12.74 -6.48
N ASP A 15 18.38 -13.67 -6.05
CA ASP A 15 16.99 -13.83 -6.45
C ASP A 15 16.13 -12.68 -5.88
N THR A 16 16.66 -11.46 -5.95
CA THR A 16 15.92 -10.24 -5.64
C THR A 16 15.07 -9.90 -6.85
N PRO A 17 13.74 -9.75 -6.71
CA PRO A 17 12.90 -9.30 -7.81
C PRO A 17 13.43 -7.97 -8.32
N GLN A 18 14.05 -7.96 -9.51
CA GLN A 18 14.54 -6.73 -10.12
C GLN A 18 13.34 -5.83 -10.40
N THR A 19 13.19 -4.80 -9.57
CA THR A 19 12.13 -3.81 -9.72
C THR A 19 12.37 -3.07 -11.04
N PRO A 20 11.38 -2.98 -11.95
CA PRO A 20 11.61 -2.37 -13.25
C PRO A 20 12.09 -0.92 -13.09
N PRO A 21 13.07 -0.47 -13.90
CA PRO A 21 13.81 0.78 -13.67
C PRO A 21 12.97 2.06 -13.79
N ASN A 22 11.71 1.96 -14.23
CA ASN A 22 10.80 3.09 -14.45
C ASN A 22 9.71 3.21 -13.38
N LEU A 23 9.79 2.46 -12.27
CA LEU A 23 8.83 2.59 -11.17
C LEU A 23 9.27 3.67 -10.18
N ILE A 24 8.40 4.67 -9.98
CA ILE A 24 8.58 5.70 -8.95
C ILE A 24 8.14 5.17 -7.57
N PHE A 25 7.19 4.22 -7.55
CA PHE A 25 6.67 3.62 -6.33
C PHE A 25 6.66 2.09 -6.45
N THR A 26 7.05 1.42 -5.37
CA THR A 26 6.97 -0.03 -5.23
C THR A 26 6.63 -0.40 -3.78
N VAL A 27 5.98 -1.54 -3.58
CA VAL A 27 5.84 -2.13 -2.25
C VAL A 27 7.13 -2.88 -1.93
N ARG A 28 7.67 -2.63 -0.74
CA ARG A 28 8.91 -3.27 -0.29
C ARG A 28 8.74 -4.80 -0.23
N PRO A 29 9.66 -5.59 -0.81
CA PRO A 29 9.67 -7.03 -0.60
C PRO A 29 9.78 -7.36 0.90
N GLY A 30 9.01 -8.33 1.38
CA GLY A 30 9.00 -8.73 2.80
C GLY A 30 8.32 -7.72 3.74
N LEU A 31 7.53 -6.77 3.22
CA LEU A 31 6.67 -5.92 4.04
C LEU A 31 5.72 -6.80 4.86
N SER A 32 5.65 -6.59 6.18
CA SER A 32 4.73 -7.34 7.02
C SER A 32 3.28 -6.97 6.70
N THR A 33 2.38 -7.94 6.85
CA THR A 33 0.93 -7.73 6.70
C THR A 33 0.44 -6.61 7.60
N GLU A 34 0.91 -6.56 8.85
CA GLU A 34 0.60 -5.50 9.81
C GLU A 34 0.97 -4.10 9.28
N VAL A 35 2.19 -3.90 8.80
CA VAL A 35 2.62 -2.60 8.28
C VAL A 35 1.86 -2.24 7.01
N ALA A 36 1.58 -3.22 6.14
CA ALA A 36 0.78 -3.02 4.94
C ALA A 36 -0.66 -2.57 5.28
N LEU A 37 -1.30 -3.24 6.25
CA LEU A 37 -2.65 -2.95 6.70
C LEU A 37 -2.74 -1.63 7.49
N SER A 38 -1.75 -1.32 8.34
CA SER A 38 -1.68 -0.02 9.04
C SER A 38 -1.58 1.13 8.04
N ASN A 39 -0.70 1.02 7.04
CA ASN A 39 -0.58 2.04 5.99
C ASN A 39 -1.85 2.12 5.13
N ALA A 40 -2.53 1.00 4.88
CA ALA A 40 -3.83 1.00 4.20
C ALA A 40 -4.91 1.74 5.01
N SER A 41 -4.97 1.48 6.33
CA SER A 41 -5.90 2.15 7.26
C SER A 41 -5.69 3.67 7.27
N GLU A 42 -4.44 4.12 7.35
CA GLU A 42 -4.08 5.56 7.27
C GLU A 42 -4.48 6.20 5.93
N MET A 43 -4.26 5.49 4.81
CA MET A 43 -4.66 5.99 3.49
C MET A 43 -6.19 6.09 3.33
N LEU A 44 -6.93 5.12 3.87
CA LEU A 44 -8.40 5.11 3.81
C LEU A 44 -9.02 6.19 4.69
N GLU A 45 -8.43 6.48 5.87
CA GLU A 45 -8.82 7.61 6.70
C GLU A 45 -8.62 8.94 5.93
N SER A 46 -7.45 9.13 5.31
CA SER A 46 -7.18 10.30 4.47
C SER A 46 -8.15 10.40 3.28
N ALA A 47 -8.45 9.28 2.61
CA ALA A 47 -9.41 9.25 1.50
C ALA A 47 -10.82 9.63 1.95
N THR A 48 -11.22 9.21 3.16
CA THR A 48 -12.53 9.53 3.74
C THR A 48 -12.68 11.03 3.97
N VAL A 49 -11.67 11.67 4.59
CA VAL A 49 -11.64 13.14 4.79
C VAL A 49 -11.73 13.88 3.46
N CYS A 50 -10.88 13.52 2.48
CA CYS A 50 -10.90 14.14 1.15
C CYS A 50 -12.26 13.98 0.44
N ALA A 51 -12.90 12.81 0.58
CA ALA A 51 -14.20 12.55 -0.04
C ALA A 51 -15.32 13.35 0.63
N TYR A 52 -15.29 13.51 1.96
CA TYR A 52 -16.22 14.39 2.66
C TYR A 52 -16.04 15.85 2.25
N ASP A 53 -14.81 16.36 2.22
CA ASP A 53 -14.51 17.72 1.75
C ASP A 53 -15.06 17.94 0.32
N CYS A 54 -14.89 16.96 -0.56
CA CYS A 54 -15.49 17.01 -1.89
C CYS A 54 -17.03 17.04 -1.86
N ALA A 55 -17.66 16.26 -0.98
CA ALA A 55 -19.11 16.21 -0.85
C ALA A 55 -19.71 17.54 -0.36
N GLU A 56 -18.98 18.30 0.48
CA GLU A 56 -19.42 19.62 0.96
C GLU A 56 -19.53 20.65 -0.17
N HIS A 57 -18.74 20.49 -1.23
CA HIS A 57 -18.73 21.39 -2.39
C HIS A 57 -19.65 20.95 -3.53
N LEU A 58 -20.42 19.88 -3.35
CA LEU A 58 -21.32 19.32 -4.35
C LEU A 58 -22.77 19.34 -3.89
N ASP A 59 -23.69 19.31 -4.84
CA ASP A 59 -25.14 19.25 -4.58
C ASP A 59 -25.83 18.15 -5.36
N GLY A 60 -27.09 17.89 -4.98
CA GLY A 60 -27.99 17.00 -5.72
C GLY A 60 -27.45 15.58 -5.90
N SER A 61 -27.43 15.11 -7.15
CA SER A 61 -27.01 13.74 -7.48
C SER A 61 -25.51 13.51 -7.27
N SER A 62 -24.68 14.49 -7.59
CA SER A 62 -23.22 14.37 -7.46
C SER A 62 -22.79 14.23 -6.01
N ARG A 63 -23.39 15.01 -5.09
CA ARG A 63 -23.14 14.82 -3.65
C ARG A 63 -23.52 13.42 -3.19
N LYS A 64 -24.67 12.90 -3.62
CA LYS A 64 -25.10 11.53 -3.26
C LYS A 64 -24.14 10.47 -3.75
N GLN A 65 -23.57 10.63 -4.96
CA GLN A 65 -22.57 9.72 -5.49
C GLN A 65 -21.28 9.74 -4.66
N VAL A 66 -20.79 10.92 -4.26
CA VAL A 66 -19.60 11.02 -3.41
C VAL A 66 -19.85 10.44 -2.02
N LEU A 67 -21.02 10.70 -1.43
CA LEU A 67 -21.39 10.08 -0.14
C LEU A 67 -21.51 8.55 -0.23
N ALA A 68 -21.92 8.00 -1.38
CA ALA A 68 -21.88 6.56 -1.60
C ALA A 68 -20.43 6.02 -1.66
N VAL A 69 -19.50 6.79 -2.23
CA VAL A 69 -18.06 6.46 -2.19
C VAL A 69 -17.52 6.49 -0.77
N VAL A 70 -17.85 7.53 0.00
CA VAL A 70 -17.51 7.61 1.43
C VAL A 70 -17.96 6.35 2.16
N GLN A 71 -19.22 5.94 2.00
CA GLN A 71 -19.73 4.73 2.64
C GLN A 71 -18.93 3.47 2.25
N MET A 72 -18.52 3.34 0.98
CA MET A 72 -17.67 2.22 0.55
C MET A 72 -16.28 2.26 1.20
N VAL A 73 -15.69 3.45 1.35
CA VAL A 73 -14.39 3.63 2.01
C VAL A 73 -14.48 3.30 3.50
N GLU A 74 -15.53 3.75 4.19
CA GLU A 74 -15.76 3.42 5.61
C GLU A 74 -15.95 1.91 5.82
N ILE A 75 -16.65 1.22 4.91
CA ILE A 75 -16.76 -0.25 4.96
C ILE A 75 -15.40 -0.90 4.73
N ALA A 76 -14.60 -0.42 3.78
CA ALA A 76 -13.26 -0.92 3.55
C ALA A 76 -12.36 -0.73 4.79
N GLN A 77 -12.47 0.42 5.47
CA GLN A 77 -11.75 0.71 6.70
C GLN A 77 -12.09 -0.33 7.78
N LEU A 78 -13.37 -0.62 8.01
CA LEU A 78 -13.79 -1.65 8.97
C LEU A 78 -13.23 -3.04 8.65
N LEU A 79 -13.14 -3.40 7.37
CA LEU A 79 -12.56 -4.68 6.95
C LEU A 79 -11.04 -4.72 7.17
N VAL A 80 -10.34 -3.62 6.89
CA VAL A 80 -8.89 -3.47 7.12
C VAL A 80 -8.58 -3.50 8.61
N ASP A 81 -9.31 -2.76 9.43
CA ASP A 81 -9.13 -2.71 10.88
C ASP A 81 -9.41 -4.09 11.51
N GLN A 82 -10.42 -4.82 11.02
CA GLN A 82 -10.65 -6.20 11.44
C GLN A 82 -9.48 -7.12 11.07
N ALA A 83 -8.93 -6.99 9.86
CA ALA A 83 -7.78 -7.78 9.44
C ALA A 83 -6.55 -7.45 10.30
N LEU A 84 -6.30 -6.16 10.56
CA LEU A 84 -5.18 -5.70 11.37
C LEU A 84 -5.27 -6.24 12.80
N ASN A 85 -6.46 -6.18 13.42
CA ASN A 85 -6.68 -6.72 14.76
C ASN A 85 -6.54 -8.26 14.85
N ARG A 86 -6.68 -9.00 13.74
CA ARG A 86 -6.38 -10.44 13.72
C ARG A 86 -4.88 -10.72 13.69
N GLU A 87 -4.12 -9.90 12.97
CA GLU A 87 -2.67 -10.02 12.86
C GLU A 87 -1.96 -9.52 14.13
N CYS A 88 -2.50 -8.49 14.78
CA CYS A 88 -2.01 -7.92 16.02
C CYS A 88 -3.19 -7.74 17.00
N PRO A 89 -3.54 -8.78 17.76
CA PRO A 89 -4.63 -8.68 18.74
C PRO A 89 -4.24 -7.67 19.81
N VAL A 90 -5.05 -6.64 20.01
CA VAL A 90 -4.90 -5.77 21.19
C VAL A 90 -5.14 -6.66 22.42
N ALA A 91 -4.10 -6.81 23.25
CA ALA A 91 -4.12 -7.61 24.48
C ALA A 91 -5.16 -7.11 25.49
#